data_AF-A0A9X8T2B5-F1
#
_entry.id   AF-A0A9X8T2B5-F1
#
_cell.length_a   1.000
_cell.length_b   1.000
_cell.length_c   1.000
_cell.angle_alpha   90.00
_cell.angle_beta   90.00
_cell.angle_gamma   90.00
#
_symmetry.space_group_name_H-M   'P 1'
#
loop_
_entity.id
_entity.type
_entity.pdbx_description
1 polymer ?
#
loop_
_entity_poly.entity_id
_entity_poly.type
_entity_poly.pdbx_seq_one_letter_code
_entity_poly.pdbx_strand_id
1 'polypeptide(L)'
;MKVLFGLIVIVGFMYFFFRLVIGVRRKLITPAYGKTKKYTTYFVNFKNTDRPDLRTSSHFNEVAKVKVDTEDSYSVASSINDKKLRDLIMSELGLKPSYL
;
A
#
# COMPACT_ATOMS: atom_id res chain seq x y z
N MET A 1 48.45 -21.84 7.38
CA MET A 1 48.02 -20.55 7.99
C MET A 1 47.42 -19.60 6.95
N LYS A 2 48.16 -19.16 5.91
CA LYS A 2 47.69 -18.18 4.91
C LYS A 2 46.42 -18.58 4.14
N VAL A 3 46.32 -19.85 3.71
CA VAL A 3 45.15 -20.37 2.98
C VAL A 3 43.89 -20.41 3.86
N LEU A 4 44.04 -20.82 5.11
CA LEU A 4 42.95 -20.89 6.09
C LEU A 4 42.40 -19.48 6.39
N PHE A 5 43.30 -18.50 6.54
CA PHE A 5 42.93 -17.10 6.74
C PHE A 5 42.17 -16.53 5.53
N GLY A 6 42.64 -16.81 4.31
CA GLY A 6 41.94 -16.42 3.09
C GLY A 6 40.51 -16.98 3.01
N LEU A 7 40.32 -18.24 3.40
CA LEU A 7 39.02 -18.89 3.40
C LEU A 7 38.05 -18.24 4.40
N ILE A 8 38.52 -17.90 5.60
CA ILE A 8 37.72 -17.20 6.63
C ILE A 8 37.29 -15.81 6.15
N VAL A 9 38.19 -15.07 5.49
CA VAL A 9 37.89 -13.74 4.94
C VAL A 9 36.82 -13.83 3.85
N ILE A 10 36.93 -14.81 2.95
CA ILE A 10 35.96 -15.02 1.87
C ILE A 10 34.57 -15.35 2.42
N VAL A 11 34.49 -16.26 3.40
CA VAL A 11 33.22 -16.63 4.03
C VAL A 11 32.59 -15.45 4.78
N GLY A 12 33.41 -14.66 5.49
CA GLY A 12 32.97 -13.45 6.18
C GLY A 12 32.41 -12.40 5.22
N PHE A 13 33.11 -12.15 4.10
CA PHE A 13 32.63 -11.23 3.06
C PHE A 13 31.34 -11.73 2.42
N MET A 14 31.24 -13.03 2.14
CA MET A 14 30.04 -13.62 1.55
C MET A 14 28.83 -13.45 2.47
N TYR A 15 28.98 -13.70 3.78
CA TYR A 15 27.92 -13.48 4.77
C TYR A 15 27.51 -12.00 4.86
N PHE A 16 28.49 -11.09 4.85
CA PHE A 16 28.24 -9.64 4.87
C PHE A 16 27.44 -9.18 3.66
N PHE A 17 27.86 -9.59 2.45
CA PHE A 17 27.13 -9.28 1.21
C PHE A 17 25.71 -9.84 1.23
N PHE A 18 25.52 -11.07 1.72
CA PHE A 18 24.21 -11.70 1.79
C PHE A 18 23.25 -10.92 2.72
N ARG A 19 23.75 -10.48 3.89
CA ARG A 19 23.00 -9.61 4.82
C ARG A 19 22.61 -8.29 4.18
N LEU A 20 23.52 -7.67 3.42
CA LEU A 20 23.29 -6.40 2.73
C LEU A 20 22.20 -6.54 1.67
N VAL A 21 22.27 -7.60 0.84
CA VAL A 21 21.27 -7.89 -0.19
C VAL A 21 19.90 -8.16 0.43
N ILE A 22 19.81 -8.95 1.52
CA ILE A 22 18.53 -9.17 2.21
C ILE A 22 17.97 -7.88 2.79
N GLY A 23 18.80 -7.02 3.40
CA GLY A 23 18.39 -5.73 3.94
C GLY A 23 17.84 -4.78 2.85
N VAL A 24 18.54 -4.70 1.72
CA VAL A 24 18.13 -3.88 0.57
C VAL A 24 16.88 -4.45 -0.09
N ARG A 25 16.79 -5.77 -0.28
CA ARG A 25 15.59 -6.46 -0.79
C ARG A 25 14.39 -6.24 0.14
N ARG A 26 14.55 -6.31 1.45
CA ARG A 26 13.48 -5.98 2.40
C ARG A 26 13.06 -4.52 2.26
N LYS A 27 14.00 -3.59 2.06
CA LYS A 27 13.70 -2.16 1.87
C LYS A 27 13.02 -1.85 0.52
N LEU A 28 13.29 -2.64 -0.51
CA LEU A 28 12.74 -2.46 -1.86
C LEU A 28 11.42 -3.23 -2.10
N ILE A 29 11.27 -4.42 -1.50
CA ILE A 29 10.09 -5.29 -1.66
C ILE A 29 9.02 -4.95 -0.63
N THR A 30 9.38 -4.35 0.50
CA THR A 30 8.38 -3.73 1.37
C THR A 30 8.11 -2.35 0.79
N PRO A 31 6.93 -2.07 0.21
CA PRO A 31 6.57 -0.69 -0.03
C PRO A 31 6.74 0.02 1.31
N ALA A 32 7.46 1.14 1.33
CA ALA A 32 7.61 1.97 2.51
C ALA A 32 6.23 2.54 2.88
N TYR A 33 5.37 1.70 3.44
CA TYR A 33 4.19 2.05 4.22
C TYR A 33 4.75 2.61 5.52
N GLY A 34 5.22 3.85 5.44
CA GLY A 34 5.65 4.61 6.59
C GLY A 34 4.55 4.58 7.64
N LYS A 35 4.93 4.20 8.86
CA LYS A 35 4.24 4.48 10.12
C LYS A 35 2.77 4.04 10.15
N THR A 36 2.56 2.79 10.56
CA THR A 36 1.54 2.33 11.53
C THR A 36 0.26 3.16 11.69
N LYS A 37 -0.42 3.53 10.60
CA LYS A 37 -1.87 3.64 10.58
C LYS A 37 -2.35 2.28 10.07
N LYS A 38 -3.22 1.58 10.81
CA LYS A 38 -3.86 0.35 10.31
C LYS A 38 -4.71 0.76 9.10
N TYR A 39 -4.13 0.67 7.91
CA TYR A 39 -4.88 0.88 6.68
C TYR A 39 -5.61 -0.40 6.36
N THR A 40 -6.94 -0.38 6.48
CA THR A 40 -7.79 -1.48 6.03
C THR A 40 -8.02 -1.32 4.52
N THR A 41 -7.91 -2.42 3.80
CA THR A 41 -8.18 -2.43 2.35
C THR A 41 -9.66 -2.72 2.14
N TYR A 42 -10.34 -1.80 1.45
CA TYR A 42 -11.75 -1.90 1.11
C TYR A 42 -11.90 -2.00 -0.41
N PHE A 43 -12.89 -2.77 -0.84
CA PHE A 43 -13.27 -2.86 -2.25
C PHE A 43 -14.56 -2.06 -2.44
N VAL A 44 -14.46 -0.99 -3.21
CA VAL A 44 -15.59 -0.11 -3.52
C VAL A 44 -16.04 -0.44 -4.93
N ASN A 45 -17.29 -0.86 -5.10
CA ASN A 45 -17.89 -1.17 -6.38
C ASN A 45 -18.97 -0.12 -6.68
N PHE A 46 -18.91 0.49 -7.87
CA PHE A 46 -19.87 1.48 -8.33
C PHE A 46 -20.86 0.81 -9.27
N LYS A 47 -22.13 0.74 -8.87
CA LYS A 47 -23.20 0.25 -9.74
C LYS A 47 -23.80 1.41 -10.52
N ASN A 48 -23.90 1.28 -11.84
CA ASN A 48 -24.61 2.20 -12.74
C ASN A 48 -24.11 3.65 -12.73
N THR A 49 -22.81 3.89 -12.54
CA THR A 49 -22.23 5.24 -12.64
C THR A 49 -20.84 5.20 -13.23
N ASP A 50 -20.51 6.20 -14.06
CA ASP A 50 -19.12 6.40 -14.51
C ASP A 50 -18.22 6.60 -13.29
N ARG A 51 -17.16 5.82 -13.25
CA ARG A 51 -16.25 5.73 -12.11
C ARG A 51 -15.52 7.07 -11.93
N PRO A 52 -15.80 7.83 -10.85
CA PRO A 52 -15.17 9.13 -10.67
C PRO A 52 -13.72 8.97 -10.22
N ASP A 53 -12.84 9.86 -10.69
CA ASP A 53 -11.43 9.82 -10.31
C ASP A 53 -11.25 10.35 -8.88
N LEU A 54 -11.00 9.44 -7.93
CA LEU A 54 -10.76 9.78 -6.53
C LEU A 54 -9.30 10.20 -6.28
N ARG A 55 -8.40 10.09 -7.27
CA ARG A 55 -6.99 10.47 -7.11
C ARG A 55 -6.78 11.97 -7.11
N THR A 56 -7.69 12.72 -7.72
CA THR A 56 -7.64 14.19 -7.79
C THR A 56 -8.10 14.86 -6.49
N SER A 57 -8.81 14.16 -5.60
CA SER A 57 -9.19 14.71 -4.30
C SER A 57 -8.01 14.66 -3.32
N SER A 58 -7.57 15.83 -2.88
CA SER A 58 -6.57 15.99 -1.81
C SER A 58 -7.09 15.48 -0.47
N HIS A 59 -8.38 15.70 -0.19
CA HIS A 59 -9.05 15.29 1.03
C HIS A 59 -9.20 13.76 1.12
N PHE A 60 -9.51 13.10 0.01
CA PHE A 60 -9.51 11.65 -0.08
C PHE A 60 -8.12 11.07 0.16
N ASN A 61 -7.10 11.59 -0.53
CA ASN A 61 -5.71 11.13 -0.43
C ASN A 61 -5.07 11.25 0.97
N GLU A 62 -5.62 12.10 1.85
CA GLU A 62 -5.15 12.24 3.23
C GLU A 62 -5.54 11.03 4.11
N VAL A 63 -6.72 10.46 3.86
CA VAL A 63 -7.31 9.39 4.69
C VAL A 63 -7.34 8.04 3.99
N ALA A 64 -7.36 8.03 2.67
CA ALA A 64 -7.55 6.86 1.82
C ALA A 64 -6.74 6.97 0.51
N LYS A 65 -6.21 5.86 0.01
CA LYS A 65 -5.45 5.85 -1.24
C LYS A 65 -5.91 4.74 -2.15
N VAL A 66 -6.19 5.07 -3.41
CA VAL A 66 -6.51 4.09 -4.45
C VAL A 66 -5.26 3.30 -4.81
N LYS A 67 -5.30 1.98 -4.65
CA LYS A 67 -4.20 1.06 -4.98
C LYS A 67 -4.36 0.46 -6.37
N VAL A 68 -5.57 0.00 -6.70
CA VAL A 68 -5.86 -0.73 -7.93
C VAL A 68 -7.19 -0.24 -8.49
N ASP A 69 -7.16 -0.04 -9.80
CA ASP A 69 -8.26 0.43 -10.62
C ASP A 69 -8.78 -0.76 -11.44
N THR A 70 -10.05 -1.09 -11.31
CA THR A 70 -10.78 -2.02 -12.18
C THR A 70 -11.90 -1.23 -12.89
N GLU A 71 -12.47 -1.73 -13.99
CA GLU A 71 -13.53 -1.05 -14.76
C GLU A 71 -14.65 -0.49 -13.86
N ASP A 72 -15.20 -1.31 -12.96
CA ASP A 72 -16.32 -0.91 -12.10
C ASP A 72 -15.96 -0.73 -10.61
N SER A 73 -14.69 -0.91 -10.24
CA SER A 73 -14.30 -1.00 -8.83
C SER A 73 -12.93 -0.44 -8.50
N TYR A 74 -12.78 -0.02 -7.23
CA TYR A 74 -11.53 0.46 -6.65
C TYR A 74 -11.12 -0.40 -5.46
N SER A 75 -9.83 -0.73 -5.40
CA SER A 75 -9.20 -1.14 -4.15
C SER A 75 -8.66 0.08 -3.43
N VAL A 76 -9.26 0.41 -2.29
CA VAL A 76 -8.93 1.60 -1.49
C VAL A 76 -8.28 1.17 -0.18
N ALA A 77 -7.07 1.65 0.08
CA ALA A 77 -6.43 1.51 1.39
C ALA A 77 -6.78 2.72 2.25
N SER A 78 -7.61 2.51 3.27
CA SER A 78 -8.15 3.57 4.12
C SER A 78 -7.65 3.44 5.56
N SER A 79 -7.23 4.55 6.16
CA SER A 79 -6.92 4.65 7.59
C SER A 79 -8.15 4.84 8.47
N ILE A 80 -9.31 5.07 7.85
CA ILE A 80 -10.60 5.30 8.51
C ILE A 80 -11.52 4.09 8.35
N ASN A 81 -12.45 3.95 9.31
CA ASN A 81 -13.43 2.86 9.35
C ASN A 81 -14.37 2.88 8.12
N ASP A 82 -14.92 1.72 7.77
CA ASP A 82 -15.79 1.47 6.62
C ASP A 82 -16.91 2.51 6.48
N LYS A 83 -17.67 2.76 7.55
CA LYS A 83 -18.75 3.75 7.55
C LYS A 83 -18.25 5.16 7.20
N LYS A 84 -17.12 5.59 7.78
CA LYS A 84 -16.54 6.91 7.51
C LYS A 84 -15.96 7.01 6.10
N LEU A 85 -15.36 5.92 5.60
CA LEU A 85 -14.87 5.85 4.24
C LEU A 85 -16.02 5.97 3.24
N ARG A 86 -17.12 5.24 3.50
CA ARG A 86 -18.34 5.32 2.71
C ARG A 86 -18.92 6.73 2.72
N ASP A 87 -19.07 7.35 3.88
CA ASP A 87 -19.61 8.72 4.00
C ASP A 87 -18.74 9.73 3.25
N LEU A 88 -17.41 9.58 3.34
CA LEU A 88 -16.46 10.45 2.63
C LEU A 88 -16.53 10.28 1.12
N ILE A 89 -16.54 9.04 0.62
CA ILE A 89 -16.70 8.74 -0.81
C ILE A 89 -18.06 9.26 -1.31
N MET A 90 -19.13 9.08 -0.53
CA MET A 90 -20.46 9.59 -0.88
C MET A 90 -20.51 11.11 -0.92
N SER A 91 -19.87 11.78 0.04
CA SER A 91 -19.78 13.25 0.10
C SER A 91 -18.96 13.81 -1.06
N GLU A 92 -17.80 13.21 -1.36
CA GLU A 92 -16.90 13.69 -2.41
C GLU A 92 -17.53 13.53 -3.80
N LEU A 93 -18.35 12.49 -3.98
CA LEU A 93 -18.94 12.11 -5.26
C LEU A 93 -20.41 12.54 -5.41
N GLY A 94 -20.98 13.21 -4.41
CA GLY A 94 -22.41 13.56 -4.40
C GLY A 94 -23.35 12.36 -4.51
N LEU A 95 -22.90 11.17 -4.13
CA LEU A 95 -23.65 9.92 -4.30
C LEU A 95 -24.67 9.76 -3.17
N LYS A 96 -25.91 9.38 -3.52
CA LYS A 96 -26.93 9.04 -2.53
C LYS A 96 -26.64 7.66 -1.93
N PRO A 97 -26.88 7.47 -0.62
CA PRO A 97 -26.71 6.17 0.00
C PRO A 97 -27.68 5.15 -0.62
N SER A 98 -27.13 4.15 -1.31
CA SER A 98 -27.85 2.91 -1.57
C SER A 98 -27.89 2.14 -0.25
N TYR A 99 -29.06 2.14 0.39
CA TYR A 99 -29.34 1.17 1.45
C TYR A 99 -29.69 -0.14 0.73
N LEU A 100 -28.85 -1.16 1.00
CA LEU A 100 -29.18 -2.56 0.73
C LEU A 100 -30.14 -3.04 1.81
#